data_AF-A0A927B7Z6-F1
#
_entry.id   AF-A0A927B7Z6-F1
#
_cell.length_a   1.000
_cell.length_b   1.000
_cell.length_c   1.000
_cell.angle_alpha   90.00
_cell.angle_beta   90.00
_cell.angle_gamma   90.00
#
_symmetry.space_group_name_H-M   'P 1'
#
loop_
_entity.id
_entity.type
_entity.pdbx_description
1 polymer ?
#
loop_
_entity_poly.entity_id
_entity_poly.type
_entity_poly.pdbx_seq_one_letter_code
_entity_poly.pdbx_strand_id
1 'polypeptide(L)'
;MKLVLTPVEVPFMVGDTVWVDQPLGTAHEFPYFQATILQIILDGSLRNSLLVRQRSATHELTVSSAIYSLKPVGQYAGLPRINVELQLIPFRPIFFETKEELMDYRNRLIEAK
;
A
#
# COMPACT_ATOMS: atom_id res chain seq x y z
N MET A 1 -12.00 -5.70 -30.54
CA MET A 1 -10.96 -5.57 -29.50
C MET A 1 -11.67 -5.18 -28.21
N LYS A 2 -11.44 -5.89 -27.11
CA LYS A 2 -12.05 -5.58 -25.81
C LYS A 2 -10.95 -5.35 -24.77
N LEU A 3 -11.09 -4.28 -24.00
CA LEU A 3 -10.29 -4.01 -22.82
C LEU A 3 -11.09 -4.47 -21.61
N VAL A 4 -10.49 -5.26 -20.74
CA VAL A 4 -11.10 -5.69 -19.48
C VAL A 4 -10.28 -5.13 -18.33
N LEU A 5 -10.96 -4.48 -17.39
CA LEU A 5 -10.39 -4.05 -16.13
C LEU A 5 -10.69 -5.12 -15.09
N THR A 6 -9.63 -5.66 -14.47
CA THR A 6 -9.80 -6.64 -13.40
C THR A 6 -10.06 -5.88 -12.09
N PRO A 7 -11.16 -6.14 -11.38
CA PRO A 7 -11.39 -5.57 -10.06
C PRO A 7 -10.26 -5.95 -9.10
N VAL A 8 -9.82 -5.00 -8.27
CA VAL A 8 -8.85 -5.25 -7.20
C VAL A 8 -9.44 -4.78 -5.88
N GLU A 9 -9.25 -5.56 -4.82
CA GLU A 9 -9.64 -5.18 -3.48
C GLU A 9 -8.61 -4.20 -2.90
N VAL A 10 -9.11 -3.11 -2.31
CA VAL A 10 -8.30 -2.09 -1.65
C VAL A 10 -8.66 -2.15 -0.15
N PRO A 11 -7.73 -2.56 0.73
CA PRO A 11 -8.08 -2.97 2.10
C PRO A 11 -8.40 -1.80 3.04
N PHE A 12 -8.01 -0.58 2.70
CA PHE A 12 -8.25 0.61 3.51
C PHE A 12 -8.76 1.77 2.66
N MET A 13 -9.51 2.68 3.28
CA MET A 13 -10.20 3.80 2.64
C MET A 13 -9.67 5.15 3.13
N VAL A 14 -9.98 6.21 2.38
CA VAL A 14 -9.71 7.58 2.81
C VAL A 14 -10.49 7.88 4.10
N GLY A 15 -9.81 8.44 5.09
CA GLY A 15 -10.35 8.71 6.42
C GLY A 15 -9.99 7.65 7.46
N ASP A 16 -9.62 6.44 7.04
CA ASP A 16 -9.20 5.40 7.98
C ASP A 16 -7.90 5.79 8.69
N THR A 17 -7.79 5.39 9.95
CA THR A 17 -6.56 5.52 10.72
C THR A 17 -5.91 4.14 10.82
N VAL A 18 -4.67 4.06 10.37
CA VAL A 18 -3.92 2.79 10.26
C VAL A 18 -2.59 2.88 10.97
N TRP A 19 -2.09 1.73 11.39
CA TRP A 19 -0.71 1.53 11.78
C TRP A 19 0.12 1.13 10.57
N VAL A 20 1.24 1.81 10.38
CA VAL A 20 2.10 1.66 9.20
C VAL A 20 3.41 1.03 9.61
N ASP A 21 3.73 -0.13 9.03
CA ASP A 21 5.01 -0.82 9.21
C ASP A 21 6.07 -0.27 8.24
N GLN A 22 6.36 1.03 8.37
CA GLN A 22 7.47 1.67 7.69
C GLN A 22 8.20 2.62 8.61
N PRO A 23 9.52 2.76 8.42
CA PRO A 23 10.29 3.72 9.16
C PRO A 23 9.87 5.17 8.86
N LEU A 24 9.82 6.00 9.90
CA LEU A 24 9.51 7.42 9.81
C LEU A 24 10.64 8.26 10.43
N GLY A 25 10.77 9.50 9.96
CA GLY A 25 11.76 10.46 10.46
C GLY A 25 13.04 10.52 9.61
N THR A 26 13.82 11.57 9.81
CA THR A 26 15.02 11.89 8.99
C THR A 26 16.11 10.83 9.07
N ALA A 27 16.19 10.10 10.18
CA ALA A 27 17.14 9.00 10.37
C ALA A 27 16.45 7.64 10.57
N HIS A 28 15.20 7.47 10.11
CA HIS A 28 14.44 6.22 10.26
C HIS A 28 14.30 5.79 11.73
N GLU A 29 14.22 6.78 12.62
CA GLU A 29 14.27 6.62 14.08
C GLU A 29 13.05 5.87 14.62
N PHE A 30 11.93 5.94 13.90
CA PHE A 30 10.68 5.31 14.30
C PHE A 30 10.38 4.14 13.38
N PRO A 31 10.35 2.89 13.88
CA PRO A 31 10.24 1.71 13.02
C PRO A 31 8.82 1.50 12.46
N TYR A 32 7.81 2.16 13.04
CA TYR A 32 6.41 2.17 12.65
C TYR A 32 5.71 3.39 13.23
N PHE A 33 4.53 3.75 12.71
CA PHE A 33 3.77 4.91 13.17
C PHE A 33 2.26 4.77 12.87
N GLN A 34 1.44 5.61 13.50
CA GLN A 34 0.02 5.71 13.22
C GLN A 34 -0.26 6.90 12.28
N ALA A 35 -1.14 6.73 11.30
CA ALA A 35 -1.51 7.80 10.37
C ALA A 35 -2.95 7.68 9.86
N THR A 36 -3.52 8.82 9.45
CA THR A 36 -4.80 8.86 8.74
C THR A 36 -4.57 8.91 7.23
N ILE A 37 -5.31 8.11 6.48
CA ILE A 37 -5.27 8.08 5.01
C ILE A 37 -6.00 9.32 4.48
N LEU A 38 -5.28 10.15 3.72
CA LEU A 38 -5.84 11.35 3.11
C LEU A 38 -6.22 11.14 1.65
N GLN A 39 -5.49 10.29 0.93
CA GLN A 39 -5.69 10.04 -0.49
C GLN A 39 -5.15 8.65 -0.85
N ILE A 40 -5.82 8.01 -1.82
CA ILE A 40 -5.37 6.77 -2.43
C ILE A 40 -5.26 7.02 -3.95
N ILE A 41 -4.09 6.74 -4.50
CA ILE A 41 -3.81 6.83 -5.93
C ILE A 41 -3.57 5.42 -6.43
N LEU A 42 -4.48 4.91 -7.26
CA LEU A 42 -4.33 3.60 -7.87
C LEU A 42 -3.37 3.71 -9.05
N ASP A 43 -2.25 2.99 -8.98
CA ASP A 43 -1.30 2.95 -10.10
C ASP A 43 -1.75 1.90 -11.11
N GLY A 44 -2.53 2.37 -12.10
CA GLY A 44 -2.96 1.60 -13.26
C GLY A 44 -1.98 1.68 -14.44
N SER A 45 -0.68 1.85 -14.18
CA SER A 45 0.33 2.01 -15.22
C SER A 45 0.33 0.86 -16.23
N LEU A 46 0.04 1.20 -17.49
CA LEU A 46 0.24 0.33 -18.65
C LEU A 46 1.73 0.11 -19.00
N ARG A 47 2.68 0.74 -18.28
CA ARG A 47 4.10 0.69 -18.64
C ARG A 47 4.68 -0.72 -18.59
N ASN A 48 4.13 -1.60 -17.76
CA ASN A 48 4.68 -2.94 -17.54
C ASN A 48 3.93 -4.06 -18.29
N SER A 49 2.84 -3.77 -19.02
CA SER A 49 1.86 -4.81 -19.38
C SER A 49 1.30 -4.81 -20.81
N LEU A 50 1.91 -4.14 -21.78
CA LEU A 50 1.54 -4.32 -23.20
C LEU A 50 2.67 -4.87 -24.05
N LEU A 51 3.25 -5.99 -23.63
CA LEU A 51 4.00 -6.83 -24.56
C LEU A 51 3.04 -7.83 -25.23
N VAL A 52 2.39 -7.37 -26.30
CA VAL A 52 1.52 -8.22 -27.14
C VAL A 52 2.39 -9.17 -27.96
N ARG A 53 2.84 -10.28 -27.35
CA ARG A 53 3.61 -11.33 -28.05
C ARG A 53 2.75 -12.20 -28.95
N GLN A 54 1.44 -12.25 -28.69
CA GLN A 54 0.49 -13.13 -29.35
C GLN A 54 -0.83 -12.39 -29.57
N ARG A 55 -1.52 -12.72 -30.66
CA ARG A 55 -2.83 -12.15 -30.99
C ARG A 55 -3.87 -12.65 -29.97
N SER A 56 -4.26 -11.77 -29.04
CA SER A 56 -5.38 -12.02 -28.13
C SER A 56 -6.61 -11.21 -28.54
N ALA A 57 -7.80 -11.78 -28.30
CA ALA A 57 -9.07 -11.07 -28.47
C ALA A 57 -9.33 -10.04 -27.34
N THR A 58 -8.71 -10.26 -26.18
CA THR A 58 -8.88 -9.47 -24.94
C THR A 58 -7.52 -9.14 -24.33
N HIS A 59 -7.34 -7.88 -23.94
CA HIS A 59 -6.18 -7.43 -23.16
C HIS A 59 -6.66 -7.01 -21.77
N GLU A 60 -5.90 -7.39 -20.74
CA GLU A 60 -6.24 -7.15 -19.34
C GLU A 60 -5.42 -5.98 -18.79
N LEU A 61 -6.10 -5.06 -18.12
CA LEU A 61 -5.48 -4.01 -17.32
C LEU A 61 -5.62 -4.38 -15.84
N THR A 62 -4.48 -4.51 -15.17
CA THR A 62 -4.40 -4.89 -13.75
C THR A 62 -3.76 -3.77 -12.96
N VAL A 63 -4.43 -3.33 -11.89
CA VAL A 63 -3.87 -2.41 -10.89
C VAL A 63 -3.07 -3.25 -9.89
N SER A 64 -1.74 -3.16 -9.95
CA SER A 64 -0.85 -3.98 -9.10
C SER A 64 -0.36 -3.26 -7.84
N SER A 65 -0.45 -1.93 -7.79
CA SER A 65 -0.07 -1.14 -6.62
C SER A 65 -0.96 0.09 -6.43
N ALA A 66 -0.89 0.65 -5.23
CA ALA A 66 -1.55 1.89 -4.87
C ALA A 66 -0.64 2.74 -3.99
N ILE A 67 -0.64 4.06 -4.22
CA ILE A 67 0.09 5.03 -3.40
C ILE A 67 -0.91 5.69 -2.44
N TYR A 68 -0.64 5.57 -1.15
CA TYR A 68 -1.43 6.17 -0.10
C TYR A 68 -0.73 7.41 0.43
N SER A 69 -1.41 8.55 0.38
CA SER A 69 -0.94 9.75 1.06
C SER A 69 -1.49 9.76 2.48
N LEU A 70 -0.57 9.81 3.45
CA LEU A 70 -0.86 9.64 4.87
C LEU A 70 -0.48 10.90 5.64
N LYS A 71 -1.24 11.20 6.69
CA LYS A 71 -0.88 12.21 7.70
C LYS A 71 -0.58 11.51 9.02
N PRO A 72 0.66 11.56 9.53
CA PRO A 72 0.98 11.03 10.85
C PRO A 72 0.12 11.65 11.95
N VAL A 73 -0.33 10.80 12.88
CA VAL A 73 -1.15 11.18 14.05
C VAL A 73 -0.55 10.62 15.34
N GLY A 74 -1.21 10.86 16.48
CA GLY A 74 -0.76 10.37 17.79
C GLY A 74 0.59 10.97 18.18
N GLN A 75 1.54 10.11 18.54
CA GLN A 75 2.89 10.50 18.98
C GLN A 75 3.67 11.30 17.92
N TYR A 76 3.32 11.16 16.64
CA TYR A 76 4.01 11.79 15.52
C TYR A 76 3.16 12.86 14.83
N ALA A 77 2.11 13.34 15.51
CA ALA A 77 1.30 14.44 15.01
C ALA A 77 2.18 15.68 14.73
N GLY A 78 1.91 16.35 13.61
CA GLY A 78 2.66 17.53 13.18
C GLY A 78 3.73 17.25 12.11
N LEU A 79 4.18 16.00 11.96
CA LEU A 79 5.10 15.64 10.87
C LEU A 79 4.45 15.86 9.48
N PRO A 80 5.26 16.09 8.43
CA PRO A 80 4.76 16.24 7.06
C PRO A 80 3.92 15.04 6.59
N ARG A 81 3.12 15.26 5.55
CA ARG A 81 2.47 14.16 4.84
C ARG A 81 3.52 13.28 4.20
N ILE A 82 3.24 11.99 4.12
CA ILE A 82 4.12 11.00 3.50
C ILE A 82 3.32 10.15 2.53
N ASN A 83 4.01 9.60 1.54
CA ASN A 83 3.41 8.70 0.57
C ASN A 83 3.98 7.30 0.78
N VAL A 84 3.09 6.31 0.90
CA VAL A 84 3.45 4.92 1.07
C VAL A 84 2.88 4.13 -0.10
N GLU A 85 3.75 3.42 -0.83
CA GLU A 85 3.34 2.51 -1.89
C GLU A 85 3.00 1.13 -1.32
N LEU A 86 1.82 0.62 -1.68
CA LEU A 86 1.31 -0.69 -1.30
C LEU A 86 1.22 -1.57 -2.54
N GLN A 87 1.86 -2.73 -2.52
CA GLN A 87 1.65 -3.76 -3.54
C GLN A 87 0.34 -4.49 -3.26
N LEU A 88 -0.56 -4.47 -4.23
CA LEU A 88 -1.83 -5.18 -4.20
C LEU A 88 -1.69 -6.61 -4.73
N ILE A 89 -0.70 -6.87 -5.61
CA ILE A 89 -0.49 -8.18 -6.25
C ILE A 89 1.02 -8.50 -6.35
N PRO A 90 1.53 -9.54 -5.65
CA PRO A 90 0.88 -10.18 -4.51
C PRO A 90 0.73 -9.18 -3.36
N PHE A 91 -0.38 -9.27 -2.63
CA PHE A 91 -0.62 -8.36 -1.51
C PHE A 91 0.49 -8.50 -0.46
N ARG A 92 1.10 -7.36 -0.09
CA ARG A 92 2.03 -7.27 1.03
C ARG A 92 1.47 -6.30 2.06
N PRO A 93 1.11 -6.76 3.28
CA PRO A 93 0.53 -5.88 4.28
C PRO A 93 1.59 -4.89 4.78
N ILE A 94 1.29 -3.61 4.63
CA ILE A 94 2.05 -2.49 5.20
C ILE A 94 1.21 -1.72 6.21
N PHE A 95 -0.12 -1.80 6.06
CA PHE A 95 -1.10 -1.17 6.93
C PHE A 95 -1.82 -2.20 7.76
N PHE A 96 -2.11 -1.82 9.00
CA PHE A 96 -2.78 -2.63 10.01
C PHE A 96 -3.84 -1.76 10.69
N GLU A 97 -4.96 -2.35 11.07
CA GLU A 97 -6.02 -1.62 11.74
C GLU A 97 -5.59 -1.27 13.17
N THR A 98 -4.88 -2.19 13.82
CA THR A 98 -4.42 -2.07 15.21
C THR A 98 -2.91 -2.16 15.35
N LYS A 99 -2.38 -1.67 16.48
CA LYS A 99 -0.95 -1.77 16.78
C LYS A 99 -0.56 -3.22 17.01
N GLU A 100 -1.46 -3.96 17.64
CA GLU A 100 -1.31 -5.37 17.99
C GLU A 100 -1.12 -6.21 16.72
N GLU A 101 -1.95 -6.01 15.68
CA GLU A 101 -1.79 -6.67 14.38
C GLU A 101 -0.44 -6.39 13.73
N LEU A 102 0.04 -5.14 13.77
CA LEU A 102 1.35 -4.76 13.27
C LEU A 102 2.46 -5.50 14.02
N MET A 103 2.38 -5.56 15.35
CA MET A 103 3.38 -6.23 16.18
C MET A 103 3.38 -7.74 15.92
N ASP A 104 2.21 -8.36 15.81
CA ASP A 104 2.06 -9.78 15.50
C ASP A 104 2.61 -10.12 14.10
N TYR A 105 2.42 -9.25 13.12
CA TYR A 105 3.03 -9.38 11.80
C TYR A 105 4.57 -9.35 11.89
N ARG A 106 5.13 -8.36 12.59
CA ARG A 106 6.58 -8.21 12.74
C ARG A 106 7.21 -9.38 13.50
N ASN A 107 6.54 -9.89 14.54
CA ASN A 107 7.02 -11.04 15.30
C ASN A 107 7.12 -12.29 14.40
N ARG A 108 6.09 -12.55 13.59
CA ARG A 108 6.12 -13.65 12.61
C ARG A 108 7.26 -13.50 11.59
N LEU A 109 7.57 -12.28 11.16
CA LEU A 109 8.71 -12.02 10.27
C LEU A 109 10.07 -12.27 10.93
N ILE A 110 10.18 -12.08 12.24
CA ILE A 110 11.41 -12.36 13.00
C ILE A 110 11.58 -13.87 13.19
N GLU A 111 10.51 -14.60 13.51
CA GLU A 111 10.54 -16.06 13.69
C GLU A 111 10.81 -16.84 12.40
N ALA A 112 10.45 -16.26 11.24
CA ALA A 112 10.70 -16.85 9.93
C ALA A 112 12.14 -16.64 9.40
N LYS A 113 13.00 -15.93 10.15
CA LYS A 113 14.42 -15.68 9.81
C LYS A 113 15.35 -16.57 10.61
#